data_AF-A0A8H7BWA6-F1
#
_entry.id   AF-A0A8H7BWA6-F1
#
_cell.length_a   1.000
_cell.length_b   1.000
_cell.length_c   1.000
_cell.angle_alpha   90.00
_cell.angle_beta   90.00
_cell.angle_gamma   90.00
#
_symmetry.space_group_name_H-M   'P 1'
#
loop_
_entity.id
_entity.type
_entity.pdbx_description
1 polymer ?
#
loop_
_entity_poly.entity_id
_entity_poly.type
_entity_poly.pdbx_seq_one_letter_code
_entity_poly.pdbx_strand_id
1 'polypeptide(L)'
;MFTFGVFRPAASIVEGIRPLAYRASVWNSHRLFSNTATWLNDSKAPEETELKNDETIEATAEPEVEAEPIKLSRRRRRFHEWANGPGAKFSRPSKGTTNYLGNTPFPNNPLFRPRPPLSDETRQKIYDTYKANPDISIRQLASKFYLSMKRVEAILKLKAAEEEMVANEPLVDIYPDVTKPKFQRMEENATFTPEDAAEVMNRKPYDELVKRAINEEEAKFNFKLPTTDATAPVVDGSAKRSKFLIIDTSS
;
A
#
# COMPACT_ATOMS: atom_id res chain seq x y z
N MET A 1 14.37 37.20 71.55
CA MET A 1 15.47 36.52 72.27
C MET A 1 16.30 35.77 71.26
N PHE A 2 17.58 36.13 71.15
CA PHE A 2 18.61 35.48 70.35
C PHE A 2 19.05 34.16 70.98
N THR A 3 19.36 33.13 70.18
CA THR A 3 20.45 32.18 70.47
C THR A 3 21.05 31.62 69.18
N PHE A 4 22.38 31.67 69.12
CA PHE A 4 23.30 30.94 68.23
C PHE A 4 23.09 29.41 68.39
N GLY A 5 23.23 28.50 67.43
CA GLY A 5 24.23 28.34 66.37
C GLY A 5 25.19 27.20 66.77
N VAL A 6 25.20 26.05 66.07
CA VAL A 6 26.34 25.11 66.03
C VAL A 6 26.37 24.35 64.69
N PHE A 7 27.55 24.30 64.10
CA PHE A 7 27.92 23.70 62.82
C PHE A 7 28.86 22.49 63.07
N ARG A 8 28.91 21.56 62.09
CA ARG A 8 29.88 20.46 61.79
C ARG A 8 29.56 19.02 62.24
N PRO A 9 30.14 17.98 61.60
CA PRO A 9 30.74 17.86 60.25
C PRO A 9 30.27 16.62 59.44
N ALA A 10 30.77 16.54 58.20
CA ALA A 10 30.61 15.43 57.27
C ALA A 10 31.22 14.09 57.76
N ALA A 11 30.56 12.99 57.41
CA ALA A 11 31.16 11.66 57.31
C ALA A 11 30.76 11.02 55.97
N SER A 12 31.76 10.84 55.12
CA SER A 12 31.71 10.02 53.92
C SER A 12 31.53 8.54 54.28
N ILE A 13 30.54 7.87 53.71
CA ILE A 13 30.53 6.40 53.60
C ILE A 13 30.30 6.06 52.14
N VAL A 14 31.40 5.68 51.50
CA VAL A 14 31.48 5.00 50.22
C VAL A 14 31.01 3.57 50.46
N GLU A 15 29.83 3.20 49.97
CA GLU A 15 29.43 1.80 49.88
C GLU A 15 28.75 1.49 48.55
N GLY A 16 29.44 0.67 47.76
CA GLY A 16 28.81 -0.47 47.09
C GLY A 16 28.04 -0.20 45.80
N ILE A 17 28.75 0.02 44.70
CA ILE A 17 28.25 -0.27 43.35
C ILE A 17 27.92 -1.77 43.29
N ARG A 18 26.63 -2.12 43.29
CA ARG A 18 26.18 -3.48 42.92
C ARG A 18 26.01 -3.52 41.39
N PRO A 19 26.73 -4.37 40.65
CA PRO A 19 26.44 -4.57 39.24
C PRO A 19 25.10 -5.29 39.09
N LEU A 20 24.15 -4.64 38.41
CA LEU A 20 22.92 -5.26 37.91
C LEU A 20 23.31 -6.29 36.84
N ALA A 21 23.27 -7.57 37.22
CA ALA A 21 23.37 -8.67 36.27
C ALA A 21 22.16 -8.64 35.32
N TYR A 22 22.38 -8.16 34.10
CA TYR A 22 21.44 -8.31 32.99
C TYR A 22 21.33 -9.79 32.62
N ARG A 23 20.31 -10.48 33.16
CA ARG A 23 19.84 -11.74 32.57
C ARG A 23 19.01 -11.41 31.34
N ALA A 24 19.64 -11.42 30.17
CA ALA A 24 18.95 -11.42 28.89
C ALA A 24 18.21 -12.76 28.72
N SER A 25 16.92 -12.75 29.04
CA SER A 25 16.00 -13.83 28.69
C SER A 25 15.67 -13.72 27.19
N VAL A 26 16.42 -14.43 26.35
CA VAL A 26 16.09 -14.61 24.93
C VAL A 26 14.89 -15.54 24.84
N TRP A 27 13.68 -14.98 24.87
CA TRP A 27 12.46 -15.72 24.52
C TRP A 27 12.25 -15.58 23.02
N ASN A 28 12.71 -16.61 22.31
CA ASN A 28 12.43 -16.82 20.91
C ASN A 28 10.92 -17.11 20.75
N SER A 29 10.15 -16.08 20.42
CA SER A 29 8.71 -16.22 20.16
C SER A 29 8.51 -16.35 18.66
N HIS A 30 8.51 -17.61 18.18
CA HIS A 30 7.99 -17.91 16.85
C HIS A 30 6.51 -17.51 16.82
N ARG A 31 6.21 -16.40 16.13
CA ARG A 31 4.85 -15.97 15.83
C ARG A 31 4.29 -16.91 14.77
N LEU A 32 3.51 -17.90 15.20
CA LEU A 32 2.62 -18.63 14.31
C LEU A 32 1.42 -17.72 14.01
N PHE A 33 1.39 -17.16 12.81
CA PHE A 33 0.19 -16.53 12.27
C PHE A 33 -0.75 -17.63 11.77
N SER A 34 -1.82 -17.90 12.50
CA SER A 34 -2.95 -18.70 12.00
C SER A 34 -3.94 -17.78 11.29
N ASN A 35 -3.95 -17.82 9.96
CA ASN A 35 -4.99 -17.19 9.14
C ASN A 35 -6.12 -18.18 8.88
N THR A 36 -7.19 -18.11 9.69
CA THR A 36 -8.51 -18.68 9.31
C THR A 36 -9.63 -17.89 9.96
N ALA A 37 -10.27 -17.00 9.20
CA ALA A 37 -11.59 -16.45 9.50
C ALA A 37 -12.26 -15.97 8.21
N THR A 38 -12.64 -16.90 7.34
CA THR A 38 -13.66 -16.67 6.32
C THR A 38 -15.02 -16.69 7.02
N TRP A 39 -15.62 -15.51 7.16
CA TRP A 39 -17.03 -15.39 7.55
C TRP A 39 -17.86 -15.61 6.28
N LEU A 40 -18.47 -16.79 6.14
CA LEU A 40 -19.54 -17.04 5.18
C LEU A 40 -20.83 -16.42 5.73
N ASN A 41 -21.40 -15.53 4.93
CA ASN A 41 -22.64 -14.82 5.20
C ASN A 41 -23.74 -15.49 4.37
N ASP A 42 -24.30 -16.58 4.87
CA ASP A 42 -25.46 -17.23 4.24
C ASP A 42 -26.74 -16.68 4.87
N SER A 43 -27.30 -15.66 4.22
CA SER A 43 -28.70 -15.25 4.41
C SER A 43 -29.47 -15.67 3.17
N LYS A 44 -30.03 -16.89 3.17
CA LYS A 44 -31.07 -17.29 2.23
C LYS A 44 -32.35 -17.62 3.00
N ALA A 45 -33.40 -16.83 2.74
CA ALA A 45 -34.75 -17.02 3.25
C ALA A 45 -35.40 -18.25 2.58
N PRO A 46 -36.34 -18.96 3.26
CA PRO A 46 -36.90 -20.21 2.76
C PRO A 46 -38.12 -19.98 1.85
N GLU A 47 -38.17 -20.70 0.73
CA GLU A 47 -39.39 -20.92 -0.06
C GLU A 47 -40.07 -22.21 0.39
N GLU A 48 -41.39 -22.15 0.56
CA GLU A 48 -42.28 -23.24 0.94
C GLU A 48 -42.50 -24.23 -0.22
N THR A 49 -42.43 -25.54 0.06
CA THR A 49 -43.22 -26.56 -0.68
C THR A 49 -43.59 -27.71 0.26
N GLU A 50 -44.89 -28.03 0.27
CA GLU A 50 -45.54 -29.01 1.14
C GLU A 50 -45.41 -30.47 0.63
N LEU A 51 -44.99 -31.35 1.55
CA LEU A 51 -45.45 -32.72 1.90
C LEU A 51 -45.91 -33.73 0.84
N LYS A 52 -45.33 -34.95 0.91
CA LYS A 52 -46.04 -36.20 1.30
C LYS A 52 -45.10 -37.40 1.57
N ASN A 53 -45.23 -37.93 2.79
CA ASN A 53 -45.34 -39.35 3.26
C ASN A 53 -44.31 -40.38 2.76
N ASP A 54 -43.86 -41.39 3.49
CA ASP A 54 -43.99 -41.92 4.85
C ASP A 54 -42.91 -43.01 4.88
N GLU A 55 -42.00 -43.04 5.85
CA GLU A 55 -41.42 -44.30 6.35
C GLU A 55 -40.62 -44.03 7.61
N THR A 56 -41.06 -44.71 8.66
CA THR A 56 -40.62 -44.61 10.04
C THR A 56 -39.22 -45.19 10.16
N ILE A 57 -38.23 -44.31 10.26
CA ILE A 57 -36.91 -44.64 10.82
C ILE A 57 -36.86 -43.92 12.17
N GLU A 58 -36.81 -44.68 13.26
CA GLU A 58 -36.54 -44.18 14.62
C GLU A 58 -35.18 -43.48 14.64
N ALA A 59 -35.15 -42.23 14.23
CA ALA A 59 -34.06 -41.31 14.51
C ALA A 59 -34.17 -40.98 16.00
N THR A 60 -33.36 -41.70 16.79
CA THR A 60 -33.00 -41.32 18.15
C THR A 60 -32.68 -39.82 18.13
N ALA A 61 -33.50 -39.03 18.82
CA ALA A 61 -33.29 -37.61 18.97
C ALA A 61 -31.95 -37.39 19.68
N GLU A 62 -30.90 -37.11 18.90
CA GLU A 62 -29.67 -36.56 19.43
C GLU A 62 -30.03 -35.20 20.05
N PRO A 63 -29.71 -34.95 21.33
CA PRO A 63 -29.96 -33.66 21.93
C PRO A 63 -29.18 -32.61 21.14
N GLU A 64 -29.82 -31.50 20.80
CA GLU A 64 -29.12 -30.28 20.42
C GLU A 64 -28.10 -29.99 21.51
N VAL A 65 -26.83 -30.33 21.24
CA VAL A 65 -25.73 -30.01 22.15
C VAL A 65 -25.60 -28.50 22.04
N GLU A 66 -26.26 -27.79 22.96
CA GLU A 66 -26.06 -26.36 23.18
C GLU A 66 -24.54 -26.17 23.33
N ALA A 67 -23.91 -25.71 22.25
CA ALA A 67 -22.47 -25.57 22.20
C ALA A 67 -22.09 -24.54 23.28
N GLU A 68 -21.55 -25.03 24.40
CA GLU A 68 -21.20 -24.18 25.53
C GLU A 68 -20.40 -22.97 25.00
N PRO A 69 -20.76 -21.73 25.40
CA PRO A 69 -20.07 -20.56 24.89
C PRO A 69 -18.59 -20.71 25.21
N ILE A 70 -17.77 -20.70 24.15
CA ILE A 70 -16.32 -20.89 24.22
C ILE A 70 -15.78 -19.96 25.31
N LYS A 71 -15.29 -20.54 26.41
CA LYS A 71 -14.86 -19.80 27.60
C LYS A 71 -13.65 -18.94 27.23
N LEU A 72 -13.90 -17.66 26.97
CA LEU A 72 -12.88 -16.71 26.58
C LEU A 72 -11.83 -16.56 27.70
N SER A 73 -10.55 -16.48 27.31
CA SER A 73 -9.47 -16.21 28.25
C SER A 73 -9.69 -14.88 28.98
N ARG A 74 -9.17 -14.77 30.21
CA ARG A 74 -9.27 -13.53 31.02
C ARG A 74 -8.77 -12.29 30.28
N ARG A 75 -7.69 -12.43 29.49
CA ARG A 75 -7.13 -11.33 28.68
C ARG A 75 -8.11 -10.92 27.57
N ARG A 76 -8.71 -11.89 26.88
CA ARG A 76 -9.70 -11.63 25.83
C ARG A 76 -10.96 -10.98 26.38
N ARG A 77 -11.43 -11.40 27.56
CA ARG A 77 -12.54 -10.75 28.26
C ARG A 77 -12.25 -9.28 28.57
N ARG A 78 -11.11 -8.98 29.20
CA ARG A 78 -10.69 -7.60 29.49
C ARG A 78 -10.51 -6.74 28.23
N PHE A 79 -10.02 -7.34 27.15
CA PHE A 79 -9.95 -6.66 25.86
C PHE A 79 -11.33 -6.27 25.35
N HIS A 80 -12.31 -7.18 25.37
CA HIS A 80 -13.68 -6.88 24.95
C HIS A 80 -14.37 -5.87 25.88
N GLU A 81 -14.13 -5.95 27.20
CA GLU A 81 -14.59 -4.94 28.16
C GLU A 81 -14.07 -3.54 27.80
N TRP A 82 -12.78 -3.43 27.45
CA TRP A 82 -12.19 -2.16 27.01
C TRP A 82 -12.72 -1.71 25.65
N ALA A 83 -12.74 -2.61 24.66
CA ALA A 83 -13.15 -2.32 23.29
C ALA A 83 -14.61 -1.87 23.20
N ASN A 84 -15.50 -2.47 23.99
CA ASN A 84 -16.92 -2.13 24.03
C ASN A 84 -17.22 -0.95 24.98
N GLY A 85 -16.35 -0.67 25.95
CA GLY A 85 -16.46 0.47 26.85
C GLY A 85 -15.64 1.68 26.37
N PRO A 86 -14.57 2.08 27.07
CA PRO A 86 -13.81 3.29 26.76
C PRO A 86 -13.12 3.28 25.39
N GLY A 87 -12.86 2.09 24.84
CA GLY A 87 -12.24 1.87 23.53
C GLY A 87 -13.20 2.08 22.36
N ALA A 88 -14.51 2.06 22.59
CA ALA A 88 -15.52 2.11 21.52
C ALA A 88 -15.42 3.40 20.68
N LYS A 89 -15.01 4.51 21.30
CA LYS A 89 -14.79 5.79 20.61
C LYS A 89 -13.67 5.75 19.56
N PHE A 90 -12.77 4.78 19.63
CA PHE A 90 -11.66 4.60 18.68
C PHE A 90 -11.99 3.61 17.57
N SER A 91 -13.19 3.02 17.57
CA SER A 91 -13.64 2.09 16.52
C SER A 91 -13.70 2.77 15.15
N ARG A 92 -14.06 4.06 15.11
CA ARG A 92 -14.08 4.88 13.88
C ARG A 92 -13.20 6.12 14.03
N PRO A 93 -12.56 6.58 12.94
CA PRO A 93 -11.86 7.86 12.93
C PRO A 93 -12.82 9.03 13.21
N SER A 94 -12.36 10.03 13.95
CA SER A 94 -13.10 11.30 14.08
C SER A 94 -12.97 12.10 12.79
N LYS A 95 -14.07 12.70 12.34
CA LYS A 95 -14.07 13.52 11.12
C LYS A 95 -13.32 14.84 11.37
N GLY A 96 -12.34 15.14 10.51
CA GLY A 96 -11.62 16.42 10.52
C GLY A 96 -10.64 16.64 11.69
N THR A 97 -10.53 15.71 12.63
CA THR A 97 -9.63 15.80 13.79
C THR A 97 -8.89 14.50 14.02
N THR A 98 -7.86 14.53 14.87
CA THR A 98 -7.10 13.34 15.24
C THR A 98 -7.76 12.59 16.40
N ASN A 99 -8.08 11.31 16.24
CA ASN A 99 -8.66 10.46 17.29
C ASN A 99 -7.56 9.66 18.04
N TYR A 100 -6.70 10.35 18.78
CA TYR A 100 -5.62 9.70 19.55
C TYR A 100 -6.09 9.23 20.92
N LEU A 101 -5.37 8.26 21.51
CA LEU A 101 -5.70 7.74 22.85
C LEU A 101 -5.62 8.82 23.94
N GLY A 102 -4.75 9.83 23.74
CA GLY A 102 -4.62 11.02 24.58
C GLY A 102 -4.20 12.23 23.75
N ASN A 103 -3.44 13.16 24.33
CA ASN A 103 -3.00 14.38 23.64
C ASN A 103 -2.02 14.11 22.49
N THR A 104 -1.27 13.01 22.57
CA THR A 104 -0.32 12.56 21.56
C THR A 104 -0.73 11.19 21.02
N PRO A 105 -0.36 10.84 19.78
CA PRO A 105 -0.69 9.53 19.19
C PRO A 105 -0.17 8.36 20.04
N PHE A 106 0.99 8.54 20.66
CA PHE A 106 1.59 7.55 21.56
C PHE A 106 1.69 8.15 22.97
N PRO A 107 1.01 7.57 23.98
CA PRO A 107 1.06 8.11 25.34
C PRO A 107 2.47 8.01 25.94
N ASN A 108 3.25 7.00 25.55
CA ASN A 108 4.62 6.78 26.03
C ASN A 108 5.69 7.57 25.24
N ASN A 109 5.32 8.25 24.15
CA ASN A 109 6.25 9.07 23.38
C ASN A 109 5.65 10.46 23.09
N PRO A 110 5.82 11.42 24.01
CA PRO A 110 5.25 12.76 23.87
C PRO A 110 5.98 13.65 22.84
N LEU A 111 7.18 13.24 22.40
CA LEU A 111 7.98 13.99 21.42
C LEU A 111 7.45 13.83 19.99
N PHE A 112 6.81 12.69 19.70
CA PHE A 112 6.24 12.45 18.40
C PHE A 112 4.90 13.18 18.24
N ARG A 113 4.94 14.31 17.52
CA ARG A 113 3.77 15.14 17.18
C ARG A 113 3.64 15.26 15.66
N PRO A 114 2.71 14.53 15.03
CA PRO A 114 2.54 14.58 13.59
C PRO A 114 2.08 15.97 13.17
N ARG A 115 2.70 16.50 12.11
CA ARG A 115 2.28 17.77 11.50
C ARG A 115 0.98 17.53 10.72
N PRO A 116 0.03 18.48 10.74
CA PRO A 116 -1.20 18.33 9.98
C PRO A 116 -0.88 18.20 8.48
N PRO A 117 -1.61 17.34 7.76
CA PRO A 117 -1.50 17.26 6.31
C PRO A 117 -1.96 18.57 5.67
N LEU A 118 -1.46 18.85 4.47
CA LEU A 118 -1.88 20.03 3.73
C LEU A 118 -3.27 19.76 3.11
N SER A 119 -4.16 20.75 3.14
CA SER A 119 -5.47 20.62 2.49
C SER A 119 -5.32 20.53 0.98
N ASP A 120 -6.25 19.83 0.33
CA ASP A 120 -6.18 19.62 -1.11
C ASP A 120 -6.30 20.94 -1.89
N GLU A 121 -7.20 21.82 -1.46
CA GLU A 121 -7.32 23.17 -2.01
C GLU A 121 -6.00 23.94 -2.01
N THR A 122 -5.19 23.77 -0.96
CA THR A 122 -3.91 24.49 -0.87
C THR A 122 -2.87 23.85 -1.79
N ARG A 123 -2.88 22.52 -1.94
CA ARG A 123 -2.05 21.82 -2.94
C ARG A 123 -2.41 22.28 -4.35
N GLN A 124 -3.70 22.42 -4.65
CA GLN A 124 -4.20 22.90 -5.93
C GLN A 124 -3.75 24.35 -6.18
N LYS A 125 -3.95 25.25 -5.22
CA LYS A 125 -3.50 26.65 -5.31
C LYS A 125 -1.99 26.76 -5.60
N ILE A 126 -1.16 25.92 -4.99
CA ILE A 126 0.28 25.88 -5.27
C ILE A 126 0.52 25.51 -6.74
N TYR A 127 -0.13 24.46 -7.23
CA TYR A 127 -0.02 23.99 -8.60
C TYR A 127 -0.52 25.03 -9.61
N ASP A 128 -1.69 25.62 -9.38
CA ASP A 128 -2.27 26.65 -10.23
C ASP A 128 -1.36 27.89 -10.31
N THR A 129 -0.78 28.32 -9.18
CA THR A 129 0.15 29.46 -9.18
C THR A 129 1.41 29.19 -9.99
N TYR A 130 1.89 27.94 -10.01
CA TYR A 130 3.03 27.52 -10.81
C TYR A 130 2.65 27.43 -12.30
N LYS A 131 1.48 26.85 -12.62
CA LYS A 131 0.98 26.71 -13.99
C LYS A 131 0.69 28.06 -14.65
N ALA A 132 0.18 29.03 -13.88
CA ALA A 132 -0.09 30.39 -14.37
C ALA A 132 1.20 31.16 -14.69
N ASN A 133 2.29 30.93 -13.95
CA ASN A 133 3.57 31.62 -14.13
C ASN A 133 4.73 30.62 -13.94
N PRO A 134 5.17 29.93 -15.01
CA PRO A 134 6.22 28.92 -14.92
C PRO A 134 7.59 29.49 -14.54
N ASP A 135 7.79 30.81 -14.71
CA ASP A 135 9.02 31.52 -14.33
C ASP A 135 9.21 31.64 -12.81
N ILE A 136 8.16 31.39 -12.01
CA ILE A 136 8.25 31.43 -10.56
C ILE A 136 9.08 30.23 -10.08
N SER A 137 10.21 30.52 -9.44
CA SER A 137 11.05 29.48 -8.86
C SER A 137 10.35 28.75 -7.71
N ILE A 138 10.70 27.47 -7.51
CA ILE A 138 10.24 26.68 -6.36
C ILE A 138 10.53 27.40 -5.04
N ARG A 139 11.62 28.19 -4.98
CA ARG A 139 12.01 28.97 -3.80
C ARG A 139 11.01 30.06 -3.47
N GLN A 140 10.52 30.77 -4.48
CA GLN A 140 9.50 31.80 -4.28
C GLN A 140 8.17 31.17 -3.83
N LEU A 141 7.78 30.02 -4.40
CA LEU A 141 6.59 29.28 -3.94
C LEU A 141 6.74 28.79 -2.50
N ALA A 142 7.89 28.20 -2.15
CA ALA A 142 8.20 27.74 -0.82
C ALA A 142 8.14 28.87 0.22
N SER A 143 8.71 30.03 -0.10
CA SER A 143 8.63 31.23 0.74
C SER A 143 7.20 31.76 0.85
N LYS A 144 6.42 31.78 -0.24
CA LYS A 144 5.04 32.29 -0.26
C LYS A 144 4.08 31.44 0.58
N PHE A 145 4.23 30.11 0.54
CA PHE A 145 3.35 29.17 1.25
C PHE A 145 3.95 28.64 2.57
N TYR A 146 5.13 29.12 2.98
CA TYR A 146 5.84 28.68 4.19
C TYR A 146 6.08 27.17 4.25
N LEU A 147 6.43 26.57 3.10
CA LEU A 147 6.73 25.14 2.97
C LEU A 147 8.20 24.94 2.61
N SER A 148 8.75 23.78 2.96
CA SER A 148 10.09 23.41 2.49
C SER A 148 10.10 23.17 0.98
N MET A 149 11.19 23.55 0.30
CA MET A 149 11.45 23.32 -1.13
C MET A 149 11.02 21.91 -1.61
N LYS A 150 11.54 20.87 -0.96
CA LYS A 150 11.25 19.46 -1.28
C LYS A 150 9.76 19.10 -1.22
N ARG A 151 9.02 19.75 -0.31
CA ARG A 151 7.58 19.51 -0.15
C ARG A 151 6.80 20.15 -1.30
N VAL A 152 7.21 21.33 -1.74
CA VAL A 152 6.61 21.99 -2.92
C VAL A 152 6.89 21.18 -4.17
N GLU A 153 8.14 20.73 -4.39
CA GLU A 153 8.49 19.85 -5.51
C GLU A 153 7.64 18.58 -5.54
N ALA A 154 7.47 17.93 -4.39
CA ALA A 154 6.63 16.74 -4.29
C ALA A 154 5.16 17.05 -4.62
N ILE A 155 4.63 18.19 -4.16
CA ILE A 155 3.26 18.61 -4.48
C ILE A 155 3.09 18.81 -5.99
N LEU A 156 4.02 19.50 -6.64
CA LEU A 156 3.97 19.73 -8.08
C LEU A 156 4.01 18.41 -8.87
N LYS A 157 4.90 17.48 -8.50
CA LYS A 157 4.98 16.16 -9.12
C LYS A 157 3.70 15.35 -8.96
N LEU A 158 3.15 15.30 -7.75
CA LEU A 158 1.93 14.54 -7.48
C LEU A 158 0.71 15.13 -8.18
N LYS A 159 0.61 16.46 -8.29
CA LYS A 159 -0.50 17.13 -8.99
C LYS A 159 -0.40 17.00 -10.51
N ALA A 160 0.80 17.05 -11.07
CA ALA A 160 1.01 16.75 -12.49
C ALA A 160 0.60 15.30 -12.81
N ALA A 161 1.03 14.33 -11.99
CA ALA A 161 0.61 12.94 -12.13
C ALA A 161 -0.91 12.74 -11.97
N GLU A 162 -1.55 13.47 -11.05
CA GLU A 162 -3.01 13.46 -10.90
C GLU A 162 -3.72 13.97 -12.18
N GLU A 163 -3.23 15.05 -12.79
CA GLU A 163 -3.77 15.59 -14.06
C GLU A 163 -3.61 14.58 -15.21
N GLU A 164 -2.44 13.94 -15.32
CA GLU A 164 -2.18 12.88 -16.31
C GLU A 164 -3.08 11.65 -16.08
N MET A 165 -3.25 11.22 -14.84
CA MET A 165 -4.10 10.07 -14.51
C MET A 165 -5.58 10.35 -14.78
N VAL A 166 -6.07 11.56 -14.46
CA VAL A 166 -7.43 11.96 -14.78
C VAL A 166 -7.67 11.96 -16.30
N ALA A 167 -6.64 12.28 -17.09
CA ALA A 167 -6.72 12.26 -18.55
C ALA A 167 -6.71 10.84 -19.16
N ASN A 168 -6.13 9.85 -18.48
CA ASN A 168 -5.74 8.56 -19.08
C ASN A 168 -6.57 7.31 -18.64
N GLU A 169 -7.80 7.47 -18.15
CA GLU A 169 -8.71 6.41 -17.61
C GLU A 169 -8.58 6.15 -16.09
N PRO A 170 -9.68 5.74 -15.40
CA PRO A 170 -9.69 5.62 -13.95
C PRO A 170 -8.74 4.53 -13.44
N LEU A 171 -8.09 4.80 -12.31
CA LEU A 171 -7.25 3.85 -11.57
C LEU A 171 -8.08 2.64 -11.14
N VAL A 172 -8.05 1.59 -11.95
CA VAL A 172 -8.53 0.26 -11.60
C VAL A 172 -7.31 -0.58 -11.26
N ASP A 173 -7.23 -1.07 -10.03
CA ASP A 173 -6.27 -2.13 -9.67
C ASP A 173 -6.69 -3.39 -10.43
N ILE A 174 -6.13 -3.59 -11.63
CA ILE A 174 -6.34 -4.82 -12.40
C ILE A 174 -5.47 -5.90 -11.74
N TYR A 175 -6.03 -6.59 -10.76
CA TYR A 175 -5.46 -7.89 -10.37
C TYR A 175 -5.64 -8.83 -11.56
N PRO A 176 -4.56 -9.36 -12.16
CA PRO A 176 -4.72 -10.38 -13.18
C PRO A 176 -5.42 -11.58 -12.53
N ASP A 177 -6.43 -12.13 -13.21
CA ASP A 177 -7.15 -13.31 -12.74
C ASP A 177 -6.23 -14.54 -12.84
N VAL A 178 -5.37 -14.68 -11.83
CA VAL A 178 -4.51 -15.83 -11.66
C VAL A 178 -5.37 -16.98 -11.18
N THR A 179 -5.68 -17.90 -12.09
CA THR A 179 -6.33 -19.17 -11.77
C THR A 179 -5.62 -19.87 -10.62
N LYS A 180 -6.38 -20.57 -9.75
CA LYS A 180 -5.86 -21.33 -8.61
C LYS A 180 -4.67 -22.23 -9.01
N PRO A 181 -3.64 -22.39 -8.15
CA PRO A 181 -2.51 -23.24 -8.44
C PRO A 181 -2.96 -24.70 -8.64
N LYS A 182 -2.46 -25.36 -9.69
CA LYS A 182 -2.66 -26.79 -9.94
C LYS A 182 -1.42 -27.57 -9.48
N PHE A 183 -1.63 -28.72 -8.85
CA PHE A 183 -0.55 -29.63 -8.43
C PHE A 183 -0.75 -30.99 -9.10
N GLN A 184 0.31 -31.52 -9.72
CA GLN A 184 0.32 -32.85 -10.33
C GLN A 184 1.34 -33.72 -9.60
N ARG A 185 0.97 -34.97 -9.29
CA ARG A 185 1.91 -35.96 -8.76
C ARG A 185 2.68 -36.57 -9.92
N MET A 186 4.00 -36.48 -9.88
CA MET A 186 4.89 -37.12 -10.85
C MET A 186 5.92 -38.00 -10.13
N GLU A 187 6.58 -38.88 -10.88
CA GLU A 187 7.67 -39.71 -10.37
C GLU A 187 8.91 -38.87 -10.06
N GLU A 188 9.69 -39.29 -9.07
CA GLU A 188 10.81 -38.48 -8.53
C GLU A 188 11.92 -38.21 -9.55
N ASN A 189 12.06 -39.08 -10.56
CA ASN A 189 13.06 -38.95 -11.62
C ASN A 189 12.51 -38.33 -12.91
N ALA A 190 11.22 -37.97 -12.94
CA ALA A 190 10.61 -37.34 -14.10
C ALA A 190 11.03 -35.86 -14.17
N THR A 191 11.51 -35.42 -15.34
CA THR A 191 11.81 -34.01 -15.58
C THR A 191 10.54 -33.31 -16.02
N PHE A 192 10.11 -32.28 -15.29
CA PHE A 192 8.95 -31.46 -15.64
C PHE A 192 9.38 -30.26 -16.46
N THR A 193 8.99 -30.18 -17.72
CA THR A 193 9.34 -29.06 -18.60
C THR A 193 8.27 -27.95 -18.60
N PRO A 194 8.61 -26.72 -19.01
CA PRO A 194 7.62 -25.65 -19.16
C PRO A 194 6.50 -25.95 -20.16
N GLU A 195 6.76 -26.83 -21.14
CA GLU A 195 5.76 -27.28 -22.12
C GLU A 195 4.72 -28.18 -21.44
N ASP A 196 5.17 -29.14 -20.62
CA ASP A 196 4.28 -29.99 -19.82
C ASP A 196 3.42 -29.15 -18.86
N ALA A 197 4.01 -28.11 -18.26
CA ALA A 197 3.28 -27.19 -17.39
C ALA A 197 2.18 -26.43 -18.15
N ALA A 198 2.43 -26.05 -19.40
CA ALA A 198 1.44 -25.38 -20.25
C ALA A 198 0.29 -26.31 -20.59
N GLU A 199 0.59 -27.57 -20.91
CA GLU A 199 -0.40 -28.61 -21.18
C GLU A 199 -1.31 -28.85 -19.97
N VAL A 200 -0.74 -29.03 -18.77
CA VAL A 200 -1.50 -29.22 -17.51
C VAL A 200 -2.44 -28.03 -17.22
N MET A 201 -2.00 -26.84 -17.59
CA MET A 201 -2.78 -25.61 -17.42
C MET A 201 -3.79 -25.38 -18.54
N ASN A 202 -3.81 -26.19 -19.61
CA ASN A 202 -4.55 -25.96 -20.86
C ASN A 202 -4.23 -24.59 -21.47
N ARG A 203 -2.96 -24.22 -21.50
CA ARG A 203 -2.44 -22.93 -22.00
C ARG A 203 -1.38 -23.15 -23.08
N LYS A 204 -1.06 -22.09 -23.82
CA LYS A 204 0.07 -22.09 -24.74
C LYS A 204 1.40 -22.09 -23.97
N PRO A 205 2.46 -22.71 -24.51
CA PRO A 205 3.79 -22.67 -23.90
C PRO A 205 4.29 -21.22 -23.76
N TYR A 206 5.09 -20.99 -22.73
CA TYR A 206 5.56 -19.65 -22.35
C TYR A 206 6.26 -18.91 -23.51
N ASP A 207 7.10 -19.61 -24.26
CA ASP A 207 7.86 -19.04 -25.38
C ASP A 207 6.96 -18.47 -26.48
N GLU A 208 5.82 -19.10 -26.76
CA GLU A 208 4.85 -18.59 -27.74
C GLU A 208 4.13 -17.35 -27.23
N LEU A 209 3.83 -17.30 -25.92
CA LEU A 209 3.20 -16.14 -25.30
C LEU A 209 4.14 -14.93 -25.36
N VAL A 210 5.44 -15.13 -25.11
CA VAL A 210 6.47 -14.09 -25.23
C VAL A 210 6.55 -13.58 -26.66
N LYS A 211 6.65 -14.48 -27.65
CA LYS A 211 6.68 -14.08 -29.07
C LYS A 211 5.43 -13.30 -29.48
N ARG A 212 4.25 -13.74 -29.03
CA ARG A 212 3.00 -13.06 -29.31
C ARG A 212 2.95 -11.67 -28.67
N ALA A 213 3.40 -11.53 -27.42
CA ALA A 213 3.46 -10.22 -26.76
C ALA A 213 4.38 -9.25 -27.50
N ILE A 214 5.57 -9.70 -27.90
CA ILE A 214 6.51 -8.91 -28.71
C ILE A 214 5.86 -8.48 -30.03
N ASN A 215 5.23 -9.40 -30.76
CA ASN A 215 4.56 -9.08 -32.02
C ASN A 215 3.39 -8.10 -31.84
N GLU A 216 2.62 -8.21 -30.76
CA GLU A 216 1.53 -7.29 -30.44
C GLU A 216 2.04 -5.90 -30.08
N GLU A 217 3.17 -5.81 -29.36
CA GLU A 217 3.85 -4.54 -29.05
C GLU A 217 4.44 -3.90 -30.32
N GLU A 218 5.13 -4.67 -31.16
CA GLU A 218 5.66 -4.22 -32.44
C GLU A 218 4.54 -3.74 -33.37
N ALA A 219 3.39 -4.43 -33.41
CA ALA A 219 2.23 -4.02 -34.20
C ALA A 219 1.59 -2.72 -33.68
N LYS A 220 1.50 -2.54 -32.35
CA LYS A 220 1.04 -1.28 -31.74
C LYS A 220 2.02 -0.13 -32.00
N PHE A 221 3.31 -0.42 -31.99
CA PHE A 221 4.36 0.56 -32.21
C PHE A 221 4.47 1.00 -33.67
N ASN A 222 4.04 0.15 -34.61
CA ASN A 222 3.94 0.50 -36.03
C ASN A 222 2.73 1.41 -36.30
N PHE A 223 2.71 2.57 -35.65
CA PHE A 223 1.83 3.68 -35.98
C PHE A 223 2.16 4.12 -37.41
N LYS A 224 1.27 3.86 -38.36
CA LYS A 224 1.39 4.42 -39.71
C LYS A 224 1.36 5.94 -39.58
N LEU A 225 2.53 6.57 -39.74
CA LEU A 225 2.60 7.98 -40.11
C LEU A 225 1.72 8.15 -41.36
N PRO A 226 0.82 9.15 -41.43
CA PRO A 226 0.09 9.43 -42.65
C PRO A 226 1.11 9.76 -43.73
N THR A 227 1.27 8.84 -44.68
CA THR A 227 2.00 9.08 -45.92
C THR A 227 1.27 10.18 -46.65
N THR A 228 1.88 11.36 -46.70
CA THR A 228 1.50 12.42 -47.63
C THR A 228 1.73 11.88 -49.04
N ASP A 229 0.67 11.41 -49.69
CA ASP A 229 0.66 11.12 -51.12
C ASP A 229 0.78 12.45 -51.88
N ALA A 230 1.99 12.98 -51.96
CA ALA A 230 2.38 13.99 -52.93
C ALA A 230 3.11 13.25 -54.07
N THR A 231 2.33 12.73 -55.00
CA THR A 231 2.80 12.36 -56.33
C THR A 231 3.32 13.62 -57.02
N ALA A 232 4.64 13.81 -57.03
CA ALA A 232 5.33 14.70 -57.96
C ALA A 232 6.41 13.89 -58.70
N PRO A 233 6.55 14.07 -60.02
CA PRO A 233 7.23 13.12 -60.88
C PRO A 233 8.76 13.13 -60.71
N VAL A 234 9.32 11.92 -60.81
CA VAL A 234 10.74 11.61 -60.92
C VAL A 234 11.34 12.35 -62.11
N VAL A 235 12.36 13.17 -61.86
CA VAL A 235 13.32 13.63 -62.88
C VAL A 235 14.72 13.31 -62.36
N ASP A 236 15.43 12.52 -63.15
CA ASP A 236 16.79 12.03 -62.94
C ASP A 236 17.84 13.15 -62.82
N GLY A 237 18.93 12.85 -62.10
CA GLY A 237 20.25 13.45 -62.39
C GLY A 237 20.98 14.07 -61.20
N SER A 238 22.11 13.46 -60.85
CA SER A 238 23.11 13.82 -59.83
C SER A 238 23.26 15.33 -59.48
N ALA A 239 23.21 15.67 -58.19
CA ALA A 239 23.78 16.93 -57.69
C ALA A 239 24.33 16.85 -56.25
N LYS A 240 25.65 17.05 -56.20
CA LYS A 240 26.63 17.32 -55.13
C LYS A 240 26.10 17.77 -53.74
N ARG A 241 26.62 17.14 -52.67
CA ARG A 241 26.49 17.61 -51.28
C ARG A 241 27.27 18.93 -51.11
N SER A 242 26.59 20.03 -50.82
CA SER A 242 27.23 21.31 -50.47
C SER A 242 27.72 21.28 -49.02
N LYS A 243 29.04 21.46 -48.83
CA LYS A 243 29.63 21.85 -47.55
C LYS A 243 29.63 23.37 -47.51
N PHE A 244 28.86 23.97 -46.60
CA PHE A 244 28.97 25.40 -46.33
C PHE A 244 30.05 25.64 -45.27
N LEU A 245 30.99 26.53 -45.60
CA LEU A 245 32.02 27.04 -44.71
C LEU A 245 31.64 28.51 -44.42
N ILE A 246 31.42 28.82 -43.15
CA ILE A 246 31.17 30.21 -42.72
C ILE A 246 32.54 30.83 -42.45
N ILE A 247 32.87 31.91 -43.17
CA ILE A 247 34.05 32.73 -42.91
C ILE A 247 33.54 34.10 -42.44
N ASP A 248 33.99 34.49 -41.26
CA ASP A 248 33.69 35.77 -40.62
C ASP A 248 34.64 36.84 -41.21
N THR A 249 34.09 37.88 -41.84
CA THR A 249 34.87 38.99 -42.39
C THR A 249 34.60 40.23 -41.54
N SER A 250 35.22 40.27 -40.36
CA SER A 250 35.40 41.52 -39.62
C SER A 250 36.81 42.08 -39.89
N SER A 251 36.85 43.40 -40.12
CA SER A 251 37.98 44.33 -40.39
C SER A 251 38.48 44.45 -41.83
#